data_AF-A0A552WV45-F1
#
_entry.id   AF-A0A552WV45-F1
#
_cell.length_a   1.000
_cell.length_b   1.000
_cell.length_c   1.000
_cell.angle_alpha   90.00
_cell.angle_beta   90.00
_cell.angle_gamma   90.00
#
_symmetry.space_group_name_H-M   'P 1'
#
loop_
_entity.id
_entity.type
_entity.pdbx_description
1 polymer ?
#
loop_
_entity_poly.entity_id
_entity_poly.type
_entity_poly.pdbx_seq_one_letter_code
_entity_poly.pdbx_strand_id
1 'polypeptide(L)'
;MKIPFYYASKFGTGIAGAEDVQRALIAKGVAVDGHHIRDVDPTALPPADQHVLSSPGRLGRPLGRARRFLKHAKLPAGGRYALLTTAGAPRPDKKAGEMPTAEEIARWQSGRS
;
A
#
# COMPACT_ATOMS: atom_id res chain seq x y z
N MET A 1 17.31 13.18 -3.97
CA MET A 1 16.72 11.83 -4.11
C MET A 1 15.21 11.97 -4.14
N LYS A 2 14.54 11.53 -5.22
CA LYS A 2 13.08 11.60 -5.38
C LYS A 2 12.52 10.17 -5.36
N ILE A 3 11.61 9.87 -4.45
CA ILE A 3 11.03 8.53 -4.29
C ILE A 3 9.71 8.47 -5.07
N PRO A 4 9.57 7.57 -6.07
CA PRO A 4 8.27 7.26 -6.66
C PRO A 4 7.36 6.59 -5.63
N PHE A 5 6.21 7.19 -5.38
CA PHE A 5 5.22 6.75 -4.40
C PHE A 5 3.90 6.44 -5.11
N TYR A 6 3.56 5.16 -5.18
CA TYR A 6 2.35 4.67 -5.82
C TYR A 6 1.31 4.34 -4.78
N TYR A 7 0.07 4.79 -4.95
CA TYR A 7 -0.99 4.49 -3.99
C TYR A 7 -2.28 3.98 -4.63
N ALA A 8 -3.02 3.18 -3.85
CA ALA A 8 -4.31 2.64 -4.24
C ALA A 8 -5.39 3.10 -3.24
N SER A 9 -6.48 3.75 -3.68
CA SER A 9 -7.61 4.08 -2.77
C SER A 9 -8.96 3.51 -3.23
N LYS A 10 -9.67 2.73 -2.40
CA LYS A 10 -10.94 2.07 -2.82
C LYS A 10 -12.13 3.02 -2.74
N PHE A 11 -12.15 3.90 -1.74
CA PHE A 11 -13.30 4.74 -1.38
C PHE A 11 -12.94 6.23 -1.24
N GLY A 12 -11.79 6.68 -1.77
CA GLY A 12 -11.26 8.02 -1.51
C GLY A 12 -10.61 8.17 -0.14
N THR A 13 -11.04 7.44 0.89
CA THR A 13 -10.45 7.48 2.25
C THR A 13 -8.98 7.02 2.30
N GLY A 14 -8.56 6.17 1.36
CA GLY A 14 -7.15 5.78 1.22
C GLY A 14 -6.27 6.85 0.58
N ILE A 15 -6.85 7.95 0.09
CA ILE A 15 -6.12 9.14 -0.39
C ILE A 15 -5.55 9.88 0.82
N ALA A 16 -6.36 10.15 1.84
CA ALA A 16 -5.90 10.81 3.07
C ALA A 16 -4.73 10.04 3.73
N GLY A 17 -4.84 8.72 3.88
CA GLY A 17 -3.75 7.91 4.43
C GLY A 17 -2.49 7.89 3.55
N ALA A 18 -2.64 7.98 2.23
CA ALA A 18 -1.50 8.09 1.31
C ALA A 18 -0.86 9.49 1.38
N GLU A 19 -1.66 10.54 1.47
CA GLU A 19 -1.23 11.93 1.64
C GLU A 19 -0.50 12.13 2.97
N ASP A 20 -0.98 11.53 4.06
CA ASP A 20 -0.31 11.58 5.37
C ASP A 20 1.08 10.95 5.33
N VAL A 21 1.22 9.81 4.64
CA VAL A 21 2.53 9.17 4.44
C VAL A 21 3.43 10.06 3.59
N GLN A 22 2.92 10.66 2.51
CA GLN A 22 3.70 11.58 1.68
C GLN A 22 4.16 12.81 2.49
N ARG A 23 3.26 13.42 3.28
CA ARG A 23 3.58 14.55 4.16
C ARG A 23 4.64 14.17 5.19
N ALA A 24 4.55 12.99 5.80
CA ALA A 24 5.53 12.51 6.76
C ALA A 24 6.92 12.29 6.13
N LEU A 25 6.99 11.83 4.88
CA LEU A 25 8.25 11.70 4.13
C LEU A 25 8.82 13.07 3.74
N ILE A 26 7.99 13.98 3.25
CA ILE A 26 8.38 15.36 2.90
C ILE A 26 8.90 16.10 4.14
N ALA A 27 8.24 15.96 5.30
CA ALA A 27 8.68 16.54 6.56
C ALA A 27 10.07 16.05 7.02
N LYS A 28 10.48 14.86 6.55
CA LYS A 28 11.83 14.30 6.78
C LYS A 28 12.86 14.72 5.72
N GLY A 29 12.49 15.65 4.82
CA GLY A 29 13.35 16.12 3.74
C GLY A 29 13.42 15.20 2.53
N VAL A 30 12.52 14.21 2.41
CA VAL A 30 12.48 13.30 1.27
C VAL A 30 11.56 13.86 0.19
N ALA A 31 12.08 14.07 -1.02
CA ALA A 31 11.24 14.43 -2.15
C ALA A 31 10.42 13.21 -2.60
N VAL A 32 9.11 13.35 -2.72
CA VAL A 32 8.18 12.26 -3.08
C VAL A 32 7.47 12.60 -4.38
N ASP A 33 7.30 11.61 -5.25
CA ASP A 33 6.51 11.70 -6.47
C ASP A 33 5.26 10.83 -6.37
N GLY A 34 4.13 11.44 -6.02
CA GLY A 34 2.89 10.72 -5.73
C GLY A 34 2.08 10.41 -6.99
N HIS A 35 1.80 9.13 -7.23
CA HIS A 35 1.01 8.65 -8.37
C HIS A 35 -0.07 7.65 -7.92
N HIS A 36 -1.30 7.78 -8.42
CA HIS A 36 -2.30 6.74 -8.18
C HIS A 36 -2.04 5.55 -9.13
N ILE A 37 -2.12 4.31 -8.64
CA ILE A 37 -1.75 3.10 -9.42
C ILE A 37 -2.60 2.84 -10.66
N ARG A 38 -3.70 3.58 -10.87
CA ARG A 38 -4.52 3.48 -12.09
C ARG A 38 -3.97 4.33 -13.23
N ASP A 39 -3.12 5.29 -12.90
CA ASP A 39 -2.61 6.29 -13.83
C ASP A 39 -1.14 6.00 -14.20
N VAL A 40 -0.63 4.84 -13.77
CA VAL A 40 0.76 4.40 -13.96
C VAL A 40 0.76 3.04 -14.65
N ASP A 41 1.60 2.92 -15.67
CA ASP A 41 1.92 1.63 -16.30
C ASP A 41 2.92 0.86 -15.41
N PRO A 42 2.54 -0.28 -14.82
CA PRO A 42 3.45 -1.09 -14.01
C PRO A 42 4.66 -1.63 -14.80
N THR A 43 4.59 -1.68 -16.13
CA THR A 43 5.67 -2.21 -16.97
C THR A 43 6.70 -1.16 -17.38
N ALA A 44 6.45 0.12 -17.09
CA ALA A 44 7.28 1.26 -17.48
C ALA A 44 7.60 2.18 -16.29
N LEU A 45 7.97 1.59 -15.15
CA LEU A 45 8.31 2.35 -13.94
C LEU A 45 9.64 3.09 -14.14
N PRO A 46 9.75 4.36 -13.71
CA PRO A 46 10.99 5.11 -13.82
C PRO A 46 12.11 4.49 -12.97
N PRO A 47 13.38 4.59 -13.38
CA PRO A 47 14.49 4.14 -12.54
C PRO A 47 14.49 4.88 -11.19
N ALA A 48 14.57 4.13 -10.09
CA ALA A 48 14.71 4.68 -8.75
C ALA A 48 15.45 3.71 -7.83
N ASP A 49 16.15 4.25 -6.83
CA ASP A 49 16.81 3.45 -5.79
C ASP A 49 15.80 2.64 -4.97
N GLN A 50 14.61 3.22 -4.77
CA GLN A 50 13.50 2.59 -4.06
C GLN A 50 12.14 3.09 -4.57
N HIS A 51 11.24 2.13 -4.81
CA HIS A 51 9.83 2.41 -5.05
C HIS A 51 9.01 2.20 -3.79
N VAL A 52 8.02 3.05 -3.55
CA VAL A 52 7.09 2.87 -2.42
C VAL A 52 5.70 2.63 -2.95
N LEU A 53 5.03 1.58 -2.47
CA LEU A 53 3.65 1.27 -2.79
C LEU A 53 2.80 1.31 -1.52
N SER A 54 1.72 2.09 -1.52
CA SER A 54 0.76 2.17 -0.42
C SER A 54 -0.60 1.64 -0.86
N SER A 55 -1.17 0.70 -0.10
CA SER A 55 -2.50 0.17 -0.38
C SER A 55 -3.25 -0.17 0.90
N PRO A 56 -4.54 0.13 1.00
CA PRO A 56 -5.40 -0.40 2.05
C PRO A 56 -5.26 -1.91 2.16
N GLY A 57 -5.05 -2.36 3.38
CA GLY A 57 -5.04 -3.76 3.76
C GLY A 57 -6.46 -4.31 3.78
N ARG A 58 -6.65 -5.50 3.21
CA ARG A 58 -7.88 -6.28 3.34
C ARG A 58 -7.48 -7.68 3.79
N LEU A 59 -7.73 -7.99 5.07
CA LEU A 59 -7.38 -9.28 5.68
C LEU A 59 -5.88 -9.61 5.54
N GLY A 60 -5.01 -8.66 5.92
CA GLY A 60 -3.55 -8.84 5.89
C GLY A 60 -2.91 -8.89 4.49
N ARG A 61 -3.61 -8.40 3.46
CA ARG A 61 -3.09 -8.32 2.09
C ARG A 61 -3.38 -6.95 1.46
N PRO A 62 -2.50 -6.43 0.57
CA PRO A 62 -2.82 -5.27 -0.24
C PRO A 62 -4.09 -5.48 -1.05
N LEU A 63 -4.75 -4.41 -1.44
CA LEU A 63 -5.93 -4.43 -2.29
C LEU A 63 -5.64 -5.19 -3.59
N GLY A 64 -6.64 -5.88 -4.15
CA GLY A 64 -6.45 -6.76 -5.33
C GLY A 64 -5.74 -6.08 -6.50
N ARG A 65 -6.06 -4.82 -6.79
CA ARG A 65 -5.39 -4.06 -7.87
C ARG A 65 -3.95 -3.69 -7.54
N ALA A 66 -3.60 -3.44 -6.28
CA ALA A 66 -2.20 -3.22 -5.87
C ALA A 66 -1.38 -4.50 -6.05
N ARG A 67 -1.96 -5.66 -5.72
CA ARG A 67 -1.33 -6.96 -6.01
C ARG A 67 -1.16 -7.21 -7.51
N ARG A 68 -2.16 -6.87 -8.32
CA ARG A 68 -2.05 -6.96 -9.79
C ARG A 68 -0.96 -6.02 -10.31
N PHE A 69 -0.89 -4.78 -9.82
CA PHE A 69 0.16 -3.84 -10.17
C PHE A 69 1.54 -4.41 -9.86
N LEU A 70 1.77 -4.90 -8.64
CA LEU A 70 3.02 -5.53 -8.23
C LEU A 70 3.38 -6.76 -9.08
N LYS A 71 2.39 -7.58 -9.46
CA LYS A 71 2.61 -8.75 -10.34
C LYS A 71 3.17 -8.35 -11.71
N HIS A 72 2.78 -7.19 -12.23
CA HIS A 72 3.24 -6.69 -13.53
C HIS A 72 4.37 -5.67 -13.43
N ALA A 73 4.75 -5.28 -12.20
CA ALA A 73 5.78 -4.29 -11.96
C ALA A 73 7.12 -4.78 -12.51
N LYS A 74 7.63 -4.11 -13.54
CA LYS A 74 8.99 -4.33 -14.04
C LYS A 74 9.93 -3.36 -13.34
N LEU A 75 10.45 -3.79 -12.19
CA LEU A 75 11.50 -3.06 -11.51
C LEU A 75 12.82 -3.31 -12.25
N PRO A 76 13.67 -2.28 -12.44
CA PRO A 76 15.03 -2.48 -12.93
C PRO A 76 15.76 -3.54 -12.08
N ALA A 77 16.71 -4.27 -12.66
CA ALA A 77 17.47 -5.27 -11.91
C ALA A 77 18.14 -4.62 -10.68
N GLY A 78 17.83 -5.11 -9.48
CA GLY A 78 18.28 -4.53 -8.21
C GLY A 78 17.37 -3.46 -7.60
N GLY A 79 16.29 -3.07 -8.29
CA GLY A 79 15.29 -2.13 -7.80
C GLY A 79 14.56 -2.65 -6.57
N ARG A 80 14.61 -1.88 -5.48
CA ARG A 80 13.93 -2.22 -4.22
C ARG A 80 12.54 -1.63 -4.20
N TYR A 81 11.63 -2.30 -3.50
CA TYR A 81 10.33 -1.70 -3.18
C TYR A 81 9.96 -1.88 -1.72
N ALA A 82 9.26 -0.89 -1.18
CA ALA A 82 8.60 -0.95 0.11
C ALA A 82 7.09 -0.99 -0.09
N LEU A 83 6.40 -1.83 0.67
CA LEU A 83 4.95 -1.97 0.63
C LEU A 83 4.37 -1.55 1.97
N LEU A 84 3.56 -0.50 1.96
CA LEU A 84 2.78 -0.05 3.11
C LEU A 84 1.34 -0.51 2.96
N THR A 85 0.81 -1.12 4.03
CA THR A 85 -0.61 -1.42 4.10
C THR A 85 -1.23 -0.87 5.36
N THR A 86 -2.33 -0.14 5.22
CA THR A 86 -3.14 0.31 6.36
C THR A 86 -4.14 -0.78 6.69
N ALA A 87 -4.01 -1.42 7.85
CA ALA A 87 -5.00 -2.35 8.35
C ALA A 87 -6.23 -1.57 8.86
N GLY A 88 -7.42 -1.92 8.39
CA GLY A 88 -8.64 -1.40 9.01
C GLY A 88 -8.84 -1.98 10.41
N ALA A 89 -9.52 -1.24 11.28
CA ALA A 89 -9.92 -1.77 12.58
C ALA A 89 -10.75 -3.07 12.41
N PRO A 90 -10.60 -4.05 13.30
CA PRO A 90 -11.43 -5.24 13.28
C PRO A 90 -12.90 -4.84 13.38
N ARG A 91 -13.73 -5.50 12.56
CA ARG A 91 -15.18 -5.31 12.53
C ARG A 91 -15.85 -6.66 12.76
N PRO A 92 -17.04 -6.68 13.37
CA PRO A 92 -17.76 -7.92 13.59
C PRO A 92 -18.09 -8.59 12.25
N ASP A 93 -18.17 -9.92 12.27
CA ASP A 93 -18.63 -10.69 11.12
C ASP A 93 -20.05 -10.26 10.74
N LYS A 94 -20.32 -10.13 9.43
CA LYS A 94 -21.60 -9.61 8.95
C LYS A 94 -22.78 -10.57 9.15
N LYS A 95 -22.51 -11.87 9.32
CA LYS A 95 -23.54 -12.90 9.53
C LYS A 95 -23.72 -13.21 11.01
N ALA A 96 -22.62 -13.41 11.73
CA ALA A 96 -22.65 -13.80 13.15
C ALA A 96 -22.68 -12.60 14.10
N GLY A 97 -22.23 -11.42 13.67
CA GLY A 97 -22.09 -10.24 14.55
C GLY A 97 -20.93 -10.33 15.54
N GLU A 98 -20.17 -11.42 15.52
CA GLU A 98 -19.09 -11.70 16.46
C GLU A 98 -17.81 -10.95 16.08
N MET A 99 -17.10 -10.48 17.10
CA MET A 99 -15.78 -9.88 16.93
C MET A 99 -14.74 -10.96 16.60
N PRO A 100 -13.79 -10.69 15.68
CA PRO A 100 -12.69 -11.60 15.43
C PRO A 100 -11.80 -11.73 16.67
N THR A 101 -11.27 -12.93 16.89
CA THR A 101 -10.40 -13.26 18.02
C THR A 101 -9.06 -12.49 17.95
N ALA A 102 -8.37 -12.39 19.08
CA ALA A 102 -7.06 -11.74 19.14
C ALA A 102 -6.04 -12.40 18.19
N GLU A 103 -6.11 -13.73 18.02
CA GLU A 103 -5.25 -14.48 17.10
C GLU A 103 -5.56 -14.17 15.63
N GLU A 104 -6.84 -14.06 15.27
CA GLU A 104 -7.25 -13.65 13.93
C GLU A 104 -6.85 -12.22 13.60
N ILE A 105 -6.98 -11.30 14.56
CA ILE A 105 -6.53 -9.92 14.43
C ILE A 105 -5.01 -9.87 14.23
N ALA A 106 -4.25 -10.58 15.06
CA ALA A 106 -2.80 -10.66 14.96
C ALA A 106 -2.36 -11.20 13.59
N ARG A 107 -3.03 -12.24 13.09
CA ARG A 107 -2.79 -12.81 11.75
C ARG A 107 -3.07 -11.83 10.61
N TRP A 108 -4.03 -10.91 10.78
CA TRP A 108 -4.29 -9.87 9.78
C TRP A 108 -3.27 -8.73 9.84
N GLN A 109 -2.74 -8.42 11.02
CA GLN A 109 -1.79 -7.33 11.24
C GLN A 109 -0.35 -7.71 10.86
N SER A 110 0.04 -8.97 11.05
CA SER A 110 1.38 -9.46 10.70
C SER A 110 1.64 -9.51 9.19
N GLY A 111 0.57 -9.42 8.37
CA GLY A 111 0.64 -9.64 6.93
C GLY A 111 0.82 -11.12 6.61
N ARG A 112 0.26 -11.60 5.50
CA ARG A 112 0.64 -12.93 4.99
C ARG A 112 1.93 -12.78 4.18
N SER A 113 3.03 -13.27 4.72
CA SER A 113 4.27 -13.56 3.97
C SER A 113 3.98 -14.41 2.74
#